data_AF-A0A1I1L2Y0-F1
#
_entry.id   AF-A0A1I1L2Y0-F1
#
_cell.length_a   1.000
_cell.length_b   1.000
_cell.length_c   1.000
_cell.angle_alpha   90.00
_cell.angle_beta   90.00
_cell.angle_gamma   90.00
#
_symmetry.space_group_name_H-M   'P 1'
#
loop_
_entity.id
_entity.type
_entity.pdbx_description
1 polymer ?
#
loop_
_entity_poly.entity_id
_entity_poly.type
_entity_poly.pdbx_seq_one_letter_code
_entity_poly.pdbx_strand_id
1 'polypeptide(L)'
;MSREVGHHNSGARAARRRSAEPGDAALDACHGTVGLPPSHHYLAAYRWLEHGFEADAVVHLGKHGSMEWLPGKNAALSASCGPDAAIGSMPLIYPFLVNDPGEGAQAKRRAHATIVDHLVPPMARAEPYGDIARLGGCWRSTTRSRRWTRPSRRRSAARSGS
;
A
#
# COMPACT_ATOMS: atom_id res chain seq x y z
N MET A 1 -17.79 -4.57 7.20
CA MET A 1 -18.38 -4.29 8.54
C MET A 1 -18.21 -2.81 8.79
N SER A 2 -19.32 -2.09 8.98
CA SER A 2 -19.34 -0.67 9.35
C SER A 2 -19.97 -0.52 10.72
N ARG A 3 -19.49 0.45 11.49
CA ARG A 3 -19.91 0.72 12.86
C ARG A 3 -20.31 2.18 12.95
N GLU A 4 -21.50 2.43 13.49
CA GLU A 4 -22.06 3.77 13.62
C GLU A 4 -22.15 4.15 15.10
N VAL A 5 -21.67 5.34 15.43
CA VAL A 5 -21.69 5.91 16.79
C VAL A 5 -22.05 7.39 16.66
N GLY A 6 -23.31 7.72 16.95
CA GLY A 6 -23.82 9.09 16.76
C GLY A 6 -23.66 9.54 15.32
N HIS A 7 -23.09 10.74 15.12
CA HIS A 7 -22.80 11.30 13.79
C HIS A 7 -21.50 10.78 13.16
N HIS A 8 -20.96 9.65 13.63
CA HIS A 8 -19.74 9.06 13.09
C HIS A 8 -19.98 7.64 12.60
N ASN A 9 -19.61 7.38 11.34
CA ASN A 9 -19.58 6.03 10.77
C ASN A 9 -18.13 5.63 10.45
N SER A 10 -17.66 4.55 11.06
CA SER A 10 -16.37 3.93 10.73
C SER A 10 -16.62 2.62 10.00
N GLY A 11 -16.17 2.52 8.75
CA GLY A 11 -16.35 1.32 7.93
C GLY A 11 -15.08 0.93 7.18
N ALA A 12 -14.87 -0.38 7.04
CA ALA A 12 -13.89 -0.88 6.08
C ALA A 12 -14.40 -0.63 4.65
N ARG A 13 -13.53 -0.12 3.79
CA ARG A 13 -13.84 0.15 2.39
C ARG A 13 -14.33 -1.11 1.67
N ALA A 14 -15.38 -0.96 0.85
CA ALA A 14 -15.83 -2.03 -0.03
C ALA A 14 -14.68 -2.47 -0.94
N ALA A 15 -14.37 -3.76 -0.94
CA ALA A 15 -13.34 -4.31 -1.81
C ALA A 15 -13.78 -4.15 -3.27
N ARG A 16 -12.85 -3.73 -4.14
CA ARG A 16 -13.03 -3.92 -5.57
C ARG A 16 -13.11 -5.43 -5.79
N ARG A 17 -14.29 -5.95 -6.15
CA ARG A 17 -14.46 -7.38 -6.43
C ARG A 17 -13.50 -7.76 -7.56
N ARG A 18 -12.60 -8.70 -7.27
CA ARG A 18 -11.92 -9.49 -8.29
C ARG A 18 -12.92 -10.55 -8.72
N SER A 19 -13.77 -10.26 -9.69
CA SER A 19 -14.65 -11.28 -10.24
C SER A 19 -13.79 -12.19 -11.12
N ALA A 20 -13.34 -13.32 -10.60
CA ALA A 20 -12.78 -14.41 -11.39
C ALA A 20 -13.86 -15.48 -11.51
N GLU A 21 -14.37 -15.67 -12.74
CA GLU A 21 -14.99 -16.94 -13.13
C GLU A 21 -13.86 -17.96 -13.40
N PRO A 22 -14.02 -19.24 -13.04
CA PRO A 22 -12.93 -20.22 -13.12
C PRO A 22 -12.76 -20.69 -14.58
N GLY A 23 -11.80 -20.11 -15.28
CA GLY A 23 -11.33 -20.58 -16.58
C GLY A 23 -10.27 -19.64 -17.13
N ASP A 24 -9.00 -20.06 -17.01
CA ASP A 24 -7.73 -19.69 -17.66
C ASP A 24 -7.39 -18.23 -18.08
N ALA A 25 -8.34 -17.30 -18.14
CA ALA A 25 -8.15 -15.86 -18.32
C ALA A 25 -8.08 -15.06 -17.00
N ALA A 26 -8.36 -15.70 -15.85
CA ALA A 26 -8.41 -15.04 -14.55
C ALA A 26 -7.03 -14.67 -13.98
N LEU A 27 -5.95 -15.32 -14.43
CA LEU A 27 -4.59 -15.01 -13.99
C LEU A 27 -4.08 -13.71 -14.59
N ASP A 28 -4.51 -13.37 -15.81
CA ASP A 28 -4.15 -12.11 -16.49
C ASP A 28 -4.85 -10.91 -15.84
N ALA A 29 -6.06 -11.09 -15.31
CA ALA A 29 -6.79 -10.05 -14.58
C ALA A 29 -6.17 -9.70 -13.20
N CYS A 30 -5.44 -10.64 -12.58
CA CYS A 30 -4.87 -10.47 -11.24
C CYS A 30 -3.58 -9.64 -11.22
N HIS A 31 -2.97 -9.36 -12.37
CA HIS A 31 -1.74 -8.60 -12.51
C HIS A 31 -1.97 -7.31 -13.31
N GLY A 32 -2.68 -6.36 -12.69
CA GLY A 32 -2.66 -4.96 -13.15
C GLY A 32 -3.51 -4.66 -14.39
N THR A 33 -4.63 -5.36 -14.60
CA THR A 33 -5.56 -4.99 -15.69
C THR A 33 -6.18 -3.62 -15.46
N VAL A 34 -5.68 -2.65 -16.23
CA VAL A 34 -6.12 -1.26 -16.28
C VAL A 34 -7.46 -1.20 -17.02
N GLY A 35 -8.58 -1.49 -16.35
CA GLY A 35 -9.89 -1.38 -17.01
C GLY A 35 -11.11 -1.89 -16.28
N LEU A 36 -10.97 -2.62 -15.17
CA LEU A 36 -12.14 -3.13 -14.46
C LEU A 36 -13.00 -1.97 -13.91
N PRO A 37 -14.30 -1.90 -14.25
CA PRO A 37 -15.20 -0.92 -13.65
C PRO A 37 -15.39 -1.19 -12.15
N PRO A 38 -15.74 -0.17 -11.35
CA PRO A 38 -16.11 -0.39 -9.95
C PRO A 38 -17.32 -1.32 -9.86
N SER A 39 -17.34 -2.21 -8.85
CA SER A 39 -18.51 -3.06 -8.62
C SER A 39 -19.71 -2.24 -8.12
N HIS A 40 -20.94 -2.72 -8.37
CA HIS A 40 -22.14 -2.06 -7.87
C HIS A 40 -22.15 -1.91 -6.35
N HIS A 41 -21.65 -2.92 -5.62
CA HIS A 41 -21.52 -2.85 -4.16
C HIS A 41 -20.60 -1.72 -3.70
N TYR A 42 -19.54 -1.46 -4.46
CA TYR A 42 -18.61 -0.38 -4.17
C TYR A 42 -19.25 0.99 -4.36
N LEU A 43 -19.97 1.20 -5.47
CA LEU A 43 -20.68 2.47 -5.70
C LEU A 43 -21.82 2.67 -4.70
N ALA A 44 -22.56 1.61 -4.39
CA ALA A 44 -23.65 1.64 -3.41
C ALA A 44 -23.16 2.06 -2.03
N ALA A 45 -21.96 1.62 -1.61
CA ALA A 45 -21.39 2.02 -0.33
C ALA A 45 -21.15 3.54 -0.24
N TYR A 46 -20.63 4.15 -1.31
CA TYR A 46 -20.41 5.60 -1.34
C TYR A 46 -21.71 6.40 -1.47
N ARG A 47 -22.67 5.91 -2.27
CA ARG A 47 -24.00 6.53 -2.36
C ARG A 47 -24.79 6.43 -1.07
N TRP A 48 -24.60 5.36 -0.31
CA TRP A 48 -25.18 5.24 1.03
C TRP A 48 -24.56 6.23 2.00
N LEU A 49 -23.25 6.50 1.93
CA LEU A 49 -22.62 7.55 2.75
C LEU A 49 -23.18 8.95 2.43
N GLU A 50 -23.43 9.24 1.15
CA GLU A 50 -23.94 10.53 0.70
C GLU A 50 -25.43 10.73 1.01
N HIS A 51 -26.29 9.75 0.71
CA HIS A 51 -27.75 9.92 0.79
C HIS A 51 -28.41 9.17 1.96
N GLY A 52 -27.77 8.14 2.50
CA GLY A 52 -28.31 7.33 3.58
C GLY A 52 -27.83 7.78 4.95
N PHE A 53 -26.51 7.95 5.09
CA PHE A 53 -25.88 8.48 6.30
C PHE A 53 -25.78 10.01 6.31
N GLU A 54 -25.95 10.66 5.14
CA GLU A 54 -25.87 12.12 4.98
C GLU A 54 -24.55 12.70 5.51
N ALA A 55 -23.43 12.08 5.14
CA ALA A 55 -22.10 12.53 5.57
C ALA A 55 -21.77 13.93 5.03
N ASP A 56 -21.41 14.86 5.92
CA ASP A 56 -20.87 16.16 5.53
C ASP A 56 -19.44 16.06 4.94
N ALA A 57 -18.68 15.06 5.37
CA ALA A 57 -17.31 14.82 4.91
C ALA A 57 -16.89 13.35 5.08
N VAL A 58 -15.98 12.90 4.23
CA VAL A 58 -15.36 11.57 4.33
C VAL A 58 -13.87 11.70 4.63
N VAL A 59 -13.41 10.93 5.61
CA VAL A 59 -11.99 10.78 5.91
C VAL A 59 -11.53 9.42 5.42
N HIS A 60 -10.52 9.38 4.53
CA HIS A 60 -9.84 8.14 4.19
C HIS A 60 -8.56 8.01 5.01
N LEU A 61 -8.36 6.86 5.66
CA LEU A 61 -7.18 6.61 6.49
C LEU A 61 -6.29 5.55 5.83
N GLY A 62 -5.01 5.87 5.66
CA GLY A 62 -4.01 4.98 5.04
C GLY A 62 -3.28 5.67 3.88
N LYS A 63 -2.21 5.02 3.39
CA LYS A 63 -1.36 5.57 2.33
C LYS A 63 -2.18 5.96 1.09
N HIS A 64 -2.95 5.05 0.51
CA HIS A 64 -3.84 5.38 -0.61
C HIS A 64 -4.99 4.38 -0.65
N GLY A 65 -6.07 4.75 -1.33
CA GLY A 65 -7.25 3.96 -1.58
C GLY A 65 -7.15 3.29 -2.93
N SER A 66 -8.24 2.63 -3.33
CA SER A 66 -8.41 2.15 -4.71
C SER A 66 -9.37 3.04 -5.52
N MET A 67 -9.80 4.18 -4.97
CA MET A 67 -10.75 5.10 -5.60
C MET A 67 -10.10 5.94 -6.67
N GLU A 68 -9.00 6.57 -6.30
CA GLU A 68 -8.12 7.40 -7.10
C GLU A 68 -7.44 6.60 -8.22
N TRP A 69 -7.63 5.28 -8.25
CA TRP A 69 -7.16 4.35 -9.27
C TRP A 69 -8.33 3.69 -10.05
N LEU A 70 -9.57 4.14 -9.86
CA LEU A 70 -10.68 3.72 -10.72
C LEU A 70 -10.44 4.15 -12.18
N PRO A 71 -10.95 3.41 -13.18
CA PRO A 71 -10.81 3.79 -14.58
C PRO A 71 -11.46 5.16 -14.85
N GLY A 72 -10.81 5.97 -15.67
CA GLY A 72 -11.25 7.32 -16.01
C GLY A 72 -10.08 8.22 -16.39
N LYS A 73 -10.36 9.52 -16.54
CA LYS A 73 -9.35 10.53 -16.87
C LYS A 73 -8.30 10.67 -15.76
N ASN A 74 -7.10 11.11 -16.15
CA ASN A 74 -5.97 11.31 -15.24
C ASN A 74 -6.11 12.59 -14.38
N ALA A 75 -6.82 13.60 -14.89
CA ALA A 75 -7.16 14.84 -14.19
C ALA A 75 -8.41 15.45 -14.86
N ALA A 76 -9.08 16.39 -14.17
CA ALA A 76 -10.33 17.02 -14.64
C ALA A 76 -11.40 15.99 -15.00
N LEU A 77 -11.93 15.34 -13.97
CA LEU A 77 -12.86 14.23 -14.13
C LEU A 77 -14.17 14.66 -14.78
N SER A 78 -14.71 13.78 -15.61
CA SER A 78 -16.09 13.86 -16.09
C SER A 78 -17.00 13.02 -15.20
N ALA A 79 -18.31 13.28 -15.23
CA ALA A 79 -19.32 12.50 -14.52
C ALA A 79 -19.28 10.97 -14.82
N SER A 80 -18.70 10.59 -15.97
CA SER A 80 -18.48 9.19 -16.35
C SER A 80 -17.22 8.55 -15.76
N CYS A 81 -16.36 9.30 -15.08
CA CYS A 81 -15.15 8.78 -14.46
C CYS A 81 -15.51 8.06 -13.16
N GLY A 82 -14.93 6.86 -12.95
CA GLY A 82 -15.20 6.05 -11.76
C GLY A 82 -14.98 6.76 -10.42
N PRO A 83 -13.91 7.57 -10.22
CA PRO A 83 -13.71 8.30 -8.97
C PRO A 83 -14.80 9.35 -8.70
N ASP A 84 -15.18 10.11 -9.73
CA ASP A 84 -16.20 11.17 -9.65
C ASP A 84 -17.59 10.58 -9.36
N ALA A 85 -17.93 9.48 -10.04
CA ALA A 85 -19.18 8.76 -9.81
C ALA A 85 -19.30 8.16 -8.40
N ALA A 86 -18.17 7.89 -7.74
CA ALA A 86 -18.12 7.35 -6.39
C ALA A 86 -18.22 8.44 -5.32
N ILE A 87 -17.34 9.45 -5.31
CA ILE A 87 -17.27 10.46 -4.25
C ILE A 87 -18.23 11.65 -4.48
N GLY A 88 -18.58 11.94 -5.74
CA GLY A 88 -19.41 13.09 -6.10
C GLY A 88 -18.83 14.41 -5.59
N SER A 89 -19.69 15.25 -5.01
CA SER A 89 -19.32 16.56 -4.45
C SER A 89 -18.89 16.53 -2.99
N MET A 90 -18.82 15.35 -2.37
CA MET A 90 -18.53 15.23 -0.94
C MET A 90 -17.06 15.58 -0.64
N PRO A 91 -16.78 16.43 0.37
CA PRO A 91 -15.42 16.73 0.81
C PRO A 91 -14.68 15.48 1.26
N LEU A 92 -13.49 15.24 0.67
CA LEU A 92 -12.61 14.13 1.01
C LEU A 92 -11.36 14.64 1.74
N ILE A 93 -11.19 14.25 3.01
CA ILE A 93 -9.99 14.53 3.80
C ILE A 93 -9.11 13.29 3.80
N TYR A 94 -7.82 13.47 3.52
CA TYR A 94 -6.89 12.35 3.39
C TYR A 94 -5.58 12.59 4.16
N PRO A 95 -5.43 11.99 5.36
CA PRO A 95 -4.14 11.97 6.04
C PRO A 95 -3.13 11.11 5.28
N PHE A 96 -2.05 11.71 4.79
CA PHE A 96 -1.12 11.07 3.84
C PHE A 96 0.32 11.08 4.34
N LEU A 97 1.13 10.11 3.94
CA LEU A 97 2.52 10.03 4.38
C LEU A 97 3.34 11.11 3.66
N VAL A 98 4.08 11.94 4.42
CA VAL A 98 4.87 13.06 3.87
C VAL A 98 5.90 12.62 2.80
N ASN A 99 6.38 11.38 2.89
CA ASN A 99 7.40 10.83 1.99
C ASN A 99 6.82 10.23 0.68
N ASP A 100 5.50 10.19 0.48
CA ASP A 100 4.85 9.63 -0.71
C ASP A 100 4.08 10.70 -1.54
N PRO A 101 4.74 11.78 -2.01
CA PRO A 101 4.06 12.90 -2.66
C PRO A 101 3.39 12.56 -4.00
N GLY A 102 3.92 11.56 -4.73
CA GLY A 102 3.41 11.18 -6.05
C GLY A 102 2.00 10.59 -5.99
N GLU A 103 1.72 9.78 -4.97
CA GLU A 103 0.41 9.18 -4.77
C GLU A 103 -0.57 10.17 -4.13
N GLY A 104 -0.07 11.05 -3.25
CA GLY A 104 -0.87 12.16 -2.72
C GLY A 104 -1.31 13.12 -3.82
N ALA A 105 -0.45 13.39 -4.81
CA ALA A 105 -0.80 14.21 -5.98
C ALA A 105 -1.90 13.56 -6.84
N GLN A 106 -1.90 12.23 -6.96
CA GLN A 106 -2.94 11.49 -7.67
C GLN A 106 -4.31 11.64 -6.98
N ALA A 107 -4.35 11.51 -5.66
CA ALA A 107 -5.57 11.71 -4.87
C ALA A 107 -6.09 13.15 -4.97
N LYS A 108 -5.21 14.16 -4.93
CA LYS A 108 -5.59 15.58 -5.16
C LYS A 108 -6.23 15.79 -6.53
N ARG A 109 -5.67 15.20 -7.59
CA ARG A 109 -6.10 15.42 -8.99
C ARG A 109 -7.35 14.63 -9.40
N ARG A 110 -7.61 13.50 -8.76
CA ARG A 110 -8.66 12.54 -9.17
C ARG A 110 -9.74 12.29 -8.12
N ALA A 111 -9.64 12.87 -6.93
CA ALA A 111 -10.69 12.72 -5.92
C ALA A 111 -10.89 14.00 -5.11
N HIS A 112 -10.37 15.15 -5.62
CA HIS A 112 -10.43 16.47 -4.96
C HIS A 112 -10.10 16.42 -3.46
N ALA A 113 -9.15 15.54 -3.12
CA ALA A 113 -8.82 15.25 -1.73
C ALA A 113 -8.00 16.39 -1.11
N THR A 114 -8.41 16.81 0.08
CA THR A 114 -7.61 17.68 0.96
C THR A 114 -6.62 16.82 1.72
N ILE A 115 -5.34 16.91 1.34
CA ILE A 115 -4.26 16.12 1.93
C ILE A 115 -3.78 16.79 3.22
N VAL A 116 -3.70 15.99 4.30
CA VAL A 116 -3.11 16.38 5.58
C VAL A 116 -1.91 15.48 5.85
N ASP A 117 -0.70 15.99 5.66
CA ASP A 117 0.50 15.16 5.76
C ASP A 117 0.80 14.76 7.21
N HIS A 118 1.16 13.49 7.43
CA HIS A 118 1.66 12.97 8.71
C HIS A 118 3.09 12.46 8.57
N LEU A 119 3.81 12.49 9.70
CA LEU A 119 5.21 12.08 9.77
C LEU A 119 5.37 10.58 9.58
N VAL A 120 6.53 10.21 9.03
CA VAL A 120 6.95 8.81 8.93
C VAL A 120 7.11 8.22 10.33
N PRO A 121 6.72 6.94 10.55
CA PRO A 121 6.98 6.26 11.82
C PRO A 121 8.45 6.38 12.22
N PRO A 122 8.75 6.46 13.53
CA PRO A 122 10.12 6.61 14.01
C PRO A 122 10.99 5.47 13.49
N MET A 123 12.04 5.83 12.76
CA MET A 123 12.97 4.87 12.17
C MET A 123 13.97 4.40 13.22
N ALA A 124 14.00 3.11 13.47
CA ALA A 124 15.05 2.46 14.27
C ALA A 124 16.00 1.69 13.34
N ARG A 125 17.26 1.56 13.77
CA ARG A 125 18.20 0.70 13.05
C ARG A 125 17.71 -0.75 13.14
N ALA A 126 17.68 -1.44 12.01
CA ALA A 126 17.50 -2.89 12.02
C ALA A 126 18.75 -3.53 12.60
N GLU A 127 18.66 -4.06 13.82
CA GLU A 127 19.73 -4.83 14.43
C GLU A 127 19.77 -6.25 13.82
N PRO A 128 20.95 -6.81 13.52
CA PRO A 128 21.05 -8.14 12.97
C PRO A 128 20.61 -9.18 14.02
N TYR A 129 19.77 -10.12 13.59
CA TYR A 129 19.25 -11.20 14.44
C TYR A 129 19.58 -12.58 13.84
N GLY A 130 19.59 -13.62 14.68
CA GLY A 130 19.77 -15.01 14.26
C GLY A 130 21.07 -15.25 13.47
N ASP A 131 20.96 -15.92 12.33
CA ASP A 131 22.12 -16.31 11.53
C ASP A 131 22.80 -15.13 10.82
N ILE A 132 22.11 -14.00 10.62
CA ILE A 132 22.72 -12.76 10.09
C ILE A 132 23.71 -12.17 11.10
N ALA A 133 23.39 -12.23 12.40
CA ALA A 133 24.32 -11.81 13.45
C ALA A 133 25.55 -12.74 13.52
N ARG A 134 25.34 -14.05 13.39
CA ARG A 134 26.43 -15.06 13.37
C ARG A 134 27.33 -14.91 12.15
N LEU A 135 26.74 -14.67 10.98
CA LEU A 135 27.47 -14.39 9.75
C LEU A 135 28.31 -13.12 9.89
N GLY A 136 27.75 -12.05 10.47
CA GLY A 136 28.48 -10.81 10.77
C GLY A 136 29.67 -11.03 11.69
N GLY A 137 29.52 -11.88 12.72
CA GLY A 137 30.61 -12.29 13.61
C GLY A 137 31.71 -13.07 12.87
N CYS A 138 31.32 -14.09 12.10
CA CYS A 138 32.24 -14.93 11.33
C CYS A 138 33.03 -14.13 10.28
N TRP A 139 32.33 -13.21 9.60
CA TRP A 139 32.95 -12.31 8.63
C TRP A 139 33.98 -11.40 9.30
N ARG A 140 33.61 -10.77 10.44
CA ARG A 140 34.54 -9.91 11.20
C ARG A 140 35.77 -10.67 11.69
N SER A 141 35.61 -11.91 12.17
CA SER A 141 36.75 -12.74 12.59
C SER A 141 37.68 -13.11 11.44
N THR A 142 37.14 -13.30 10.23
CA THR A 142 37.92 -13.62 9.03
C THR A 142 38.71 -12.41 8.53
N THR A 143 38.13 -11.21 8.59
CA THR A 143 38.83 -9.97 8.23
C THR A 143 39.92 -9.64 9.26
N ARG A 144 39.66 -9.89 10.55
CA ARG A 144 40.63 -9.69 11.63
C ARG A 144 41.78 -10.68 11.56
N SER A 145 41.51 -11.95 11.25
CA SER A 145 42.55 -12.96 11.08
C SER A 145 43.43 -12.63 9.86
N ARG A 146 42.86 -12.20 8.73
CA ARG A 146 43.65 -11.78 7.54
C ARG A 146 44.57 -10.59 7.79
N ARG A 147 44.23 -9.71 8.74
CA ARG A 147 45.09 -8.57 9.14
C ARG A 147 46.25 -8.99 10.06
N TRP A 148 46.16 -10.15 10.73
CA TRP A 148 47.11 -10.57 11.77
C TRP A 148 47.79 -11.93 11.52
N THR A 149 47.35 -12.73 10.56
CA THR A 149 48.03 -13.98 10.20
C THR A 149 49.11 -13.71 9.16
N ARG A 150 50.37 -13.86 9.56
CA ARG A 150 51.48 -14.16 8.63
C ARG A 150 51.05 -15.32 7.71
N PRO A 151 51.47 -15.33 6.44
CA PRO A 151 50.97 -16.25 5.41
C PRO A 151 51.50 -17.68 5.53
N SER A 152 51.35 -18.35 6.68
CA SER A 152 51.83 -19.74 6.88
C SER A 152 50.80 -20.72 7.43
N ARG A 153 49.56 -20.32 7.68
CA ARG A 153 48.50 -21.25 8.10
C ARG A 153 47.20 -21.03 7.33
N ARG A 154 47.23 -21.26 6.01
CA ARG A 154 46.05 -21.75 5.29
C ARG A 154 45.97 -23.26 5.55
N ARG A 155 44.86 -23.71 6.16
CA ARG A 155 44.64 -25.11 6.57
C ARG A 155 44.82 -26.06 5.39
N SER A 156 45.78 -26.97 5.53
CA SER A 156 45.65 -28.38 5.17
C SER A 156 44.41 -28.95 5.85
N ALA A 157 43.26 -28.83 5.19
CA ALA A 157 42.02 -29.50 5.54
C ALA A 157 41.31 -29.91 4.24
N ALA A 158 42.02 -30.70 3.43
CA ALA A 158 41.50 -31.46 2.31
C ALA A 158 42.56 -32.51 1.93
N ARG A 159 42.71 -33.55 2.75
CA ARG A 159 43.31 -34.87 2.42
C ARG A 159 43.48 -35.70 3.70
N SER A 160 42.54 -36.59 3.99
CA SER A 160 42.79 -37.93 4.55
C SER A 160 41.48 -38.65 4.93
N GLY A 161 41.23 -39.80 4.29
CA GLY A 161 40.25 -40.84 4.66
C GLY A 161 39.02 -40.82 3.75
N SER A 162 38.73 -41.82 2.93
CA SER A 162 39.32 -43.14 2.65
C SER A 162 38.87 -43.55 1.25
#